data_AF-X0X1G0-F1
#
_entry.id   AF-X0X1G0-F1
#
_cell.length_a   1.000
_cell.length_b   1.000
_cell.length_c   1.000
_cell.angle_alpha   90.00
_cell.angle_beta   90.00
_cell.angle_gamma   90.00
#
_symmetry.space_group_name_H-M   'P 1'
#
loop_
_entity.id
_entity.type
_entity.pdbx_description
1 polymer ?
#
loop_
_entity_poly.entity_id
_entity_poly.type
_entity_poly.pdbx_seq_one_letter_code
_entity_poly.pdbx_strand_id
1 'polypeptide(L)'
;MNPMQLWERYRRYLCVCESIGLSVDVSRMRFDEGFFDKMAPAMDRAFDAMEALEAGAIANPDENRRVGHYWLRAPDLAPELALRDEIAQTLERIKAFAADVHAGRIRGPAAGSSDGFANLLLLGIGGSALG
;
A
#
# COMPACT_ATOMS: atom_id res chain seq x y z
N MET A 1 7.17 -26.88 24.52
CA MET A 1 8.45 -26.13 24.53
C MET A 1 8.64 -25.53 25.91
N ASN A 2 9.82 -25.66 26.49
CA ASN A 2 10.18 -24.99 27.74
C ASN A 2 10.51 -23.49 27.47
N PRO A 3 10.70 -22.66 28.51
CA PRO A 3 10.99 -21.24 28.33
C PRO A 3 12.21 -20.96 27.44
N MET A 4 13.28 -21.75 27.55
CA MET A 4 14.48 -21.60 26.72
C MET A 4 14.21 -21.92 25.24
N GLN A 5 13.46 -22.98 24.96
CA GLN A 5 13.04 -23.35 23.61
C GLN A 5 12.13 -22.27 22.98
N LEU A 6 11.27 -21.65 23.78
CA LEU A 6 10.43 -20.53 23.32
C LEU A 6 11.27 -19.28 23.02
N TRP A 7 12.28 -18.99 23.83
CA TRP A 7 13.21 -17.89 23.61
C TRP A 7 14.03 -18.07 22.32
N GLU A 8 14.58 -19.27 22.10
CA GLU A 8 15.30 -19.56 20.86
C GLU A 8 14.37 -19.51 19.63
N ARG A 9 13.13 -19.98 19.77
CA ARG A 9 12.12 -19.87 18.71
C ARG A 9 11.78 -18.41 18.41
N TYR A 10 11.66 -17.56 19.42
CA TYR A 10 11.48 -16.11 19.25
C TYR A 10 12.65 -15.50 18.47
N ARG A 11 13.89 -15.73 18.93
CA ARG A 11 15.09 -15.20 18.26
C ARG A 11 15.20 -15.64 16.80
N ARG A 12 14.76 -16.86 16.48
CA ARG A 12 14.79 -17.41 15.13
C ARG A 12 13.74 -16.80 14.20
N TYR A 13 12.55 -16.50 14.72
CA TYR A 13 11.38 -16.14 13.88
C TYR A 13 10.89 -14.70 14.06
N LEU A 14 11.54 -13.91 14.91
CA LEU A 14 11.37 -12.46 14.91
C LEU A 14 11.98 -11.88 13.63
N CYS A 15 11.15 -11.26 12.81
CA CYS A 15 11.60 -10.46 11.68
C CYS A 15 11.50 -8.98 12.05
N VAL A 16 12.64 -8.28 12.06
CA VAL A 16 12.71 -6.83 12.29
C VAL A 16 13.02 -6.15 10.96
N CYS A 17 12.09 -5.36 10.46
CA CYS A 17 12.23 -4.53 9.27
C CYS A 17 12.45 -3.08 9.69
N GLU A 18 13.67 -2.75 10.12
CA GLU A 18 14.01 -1.42 10.67
C GLU A 18 13.74 -0.27 9.69
N SER A 19 13.97 -0.50 8.39
CA SER A 19 13.77 0.50 7.33
C SER A 19 12.34 1.07 7.26
N ILE A 20 11.35 0.30 7.72
CA ILE A 20 9.93 0.69 7.76
C ILE A 20 9.38 0.72 9.18
N GLY A 21 10.22 0.57 10.20
CA GLY A 21 9.80 0.57 11.61
C GLY A 21 8.83 -0.56 11.98
N LEU A 22 8.89 -1.70 11.30
CA LEU A 22 7.97 -2.83 11.50
C LEU A 22 8.69 -4.03 12.11
N SER A 23 8.02 -4.75 13.01
CA SER A 23 8.50 -6.05 13.52
C SER A 23 7.37 -7.06 13.50
N VAL A 24 7.68 -8.28 13.08
CA VAL A 24 6.72 -9.39 13.00
C VAL A 24 7.28 -10.57 13.79
N ASP A 25 6.56 -10.98 14.83
CA ASP A 25 6.87 -12.16 15.63
C ASP A 25 5.84 -13.26 15.36
N VAL A 26 6.27 -14.32 14.66
CA VAL A 26 5.46 -15.51 14.41
C VAL A 26 5.77 -16.67 15.36
N SER A 27 6.67 -16.48 16.34
CA SER A 27 7.16 -17.55 17.22
C SER A 27 6.07 -18.23 18.05
N ARG A 28 4.96 -17.52 18.31
CA ARG A 28 3.79 -18.04 19.03
C ARG A 28 2.74 -18.70 18.14
N MET A 29 2.93 -18.71 16.83
CA MET A 29 2.06 -19.42 15.90
C MET A 29 2.32 -20.94 15.95
N ARG A 30 1.29 -21.72 15.66
CA ARG A 30 1.34 -23.18 15.65
C ARG A 30 1.83 -23.68 14.28
N PHE A 31 3.13 -23.88 14.14
CA PHE A 31 3.73 -24.53 12.98
C PHE A 31 4.86 -25.47 13.42
N ASP A 32 5.01 -26.59 12.70
CA ASP A 32 6.07 -27.57 12.92
C ASP A 32 7.41 -27.12 12.30
N GLU A 33 8.51 -27.81 12.62
CA GLU A 33 9.85 -27.44 12.15
C GLU A 33 10.00 -27.49 10.63
N GLY A 34 9.26 -28.37 9.94
CA GLY A 34 9.28 -28.51 8.48
C GLY A 34 8.24 -27.65 7.76
N PHE A 35 7.53 -26.77 8.46
CA PHE A 35 6.46 -25.97 7.87
C PHE A 35 6.95 -25.07 6.74
N PHE A 36 8.08 -24.37 6.94
CA PHE A 36 8.61 -23.45 5.95
C PHE A 36 9.09 -24.19 4.70
N ASP A 37 9.73 -25.36 4.85
CA ASP A 37 10.14 -26.18 3.71
C ASP A 37 8.94 -26.65 2.89
N LYS A 38 7.84 -27.03 3.56
CA LYS A 38 6.58 -27.40 2.90
C LYS A 38 5.94 -26.21 2.17
N MET A 39 6.08 -24.99 2.71
CA MET A 39 5.48 -23.78 2.14
C MET A 39 6.36 -23.10 1.08
N ALA A 40 7.67 -23.36 1.03
CA ALA A 40 8.59 -22.70 0.13
C ALA A 40 8.12 -22.74 -1.35
N PRO A 41 7.70 -23.89 -1.91
CA PRO A 41 7.22 -23.93 -3.29
C PRO A 41 5.93 -23.12 -3.53
N ALA A 42 5.10 -22.94 -2.51
CA ALA A 42 3.90 -22.12 -2.61
C ALA A 42 4.25 -20.62 -2.54
N MET A 43 5.26 -20.26 -1.75
CA MET A 43 5.79 -18.90 -1.72
C MET A 43 6.47 -18.52 -3.04
N ASP A 44 7.24 -19.42 -3.65
CA ASP A 44 7.85 -19.18 -4.97
C ASP A 44 6.76 -18.84 -6.01
N ARG A 45 5.70 -19.64 -6.08
CA ARG A 45 4.54 -19.34 -6.95
C ARG A 45 3.86 -18.02 -6.61
N ALA A 46 3.80 -17.64 -5.34
CA ALA A 46 3.22 -16.37 -4.92
C ALA A 46 4.09 -15.19 -5.39
N PHE A 47 5.41 -15.31 -5.32
CA PHE A 47 6.33 -14.29 -5.83
C PHE A 47 6.25 -14.17 -7.35
N ASP A 48 6.23 -15.28 -8.09
CA ASP A 48 6.04 -15.27 -9.56
C ASP A 48 4.71 -14.59 -9.94
N ALA A 49 3.64 -14.90 -9.20
CA ALA A 49 2.33 -14.29 -9.42
C ALA A 49 2.31 -12.78 -9.09
N MET A 50 3.02 -12.34 -8.05
CA MET A 50 3.17 -10.93 -7.73
C MET A 50 3.94 -10.18 -8.82
N GLU A 51 5.04 -10.73 -9.33
CA GLU A 51 5.81 -10.12 -10.42
C GLU A 51 4.96 -9.96 -11.68
N ALA A 52 4.20 -11.00 -12.07
CA ALA A 52 3.29 -10.92 -13.21
C ALA A 52 2.18 -9.88 -12.99
N LEU A 53 1.62 -9.80 -11.77
CA LEU A 53 0.59 -8.84 -11.41
C LEU A 53 1.13 -7.40 -11.48
N GLU A 54 2.31 -7.14 -10.91
CA GLU A 54 2.97 -5.83 -10.92
C GLU A 54 3.37 -5.40 -12.33
N ALA A 55 3.76 -6.35 -13.20
CA ALA A 55 3.99 -6.13 -14.62
C ALA A 55 2.70 -5.91 -15.43
N GLY A 56 1.52 -5.93 -14.80
CA GLY A 56 0.25 -5.59 -15.43
C GLY A 56 -0.49 -6.74 -16.09
N ALA A 57 -0.26 -7.98 -15.65
CA ALA A 57 -1.11 -9.10 -16.03
C ALA A 57 -2.58 -8.84 -15.65
N ILE A 58 -3.51 -9.44 -16.41
CA ILE A 58 -4.92 -9.46 -16.02
C ILE A 58 -5.07 -10.39 -14.82
N ALA A 59 -5.25 -9.79 -13.64
CA ALA A 59 -5.40 -10.50 -12.38
C ALA A 59 -6.88 -10.63 -11.96
N ASN A 60 -7.76 -9.78 -12.49
CA ASN A 60 -9.21 -9.92 -12.34
C ASN A 60 -9.81 -10.39 -13.68
N PRO A 61 -9.95 -11.71 -13.88
CA PRO A 61 -10.43 -12.27 -15.14
C PRO A 61 -11.92 -11.97 -15.39
N ASP A 62 -12.73 -11.88 -14.34
CA ASP A 62 -14.18 -11.64 -14.45
C ASP A 62 -14.48 -10.24 -15.01
N GLU A 63 -13.68 -9.25 -14.61
CA GLU A 63 -13.78 -7.88 -15.13
C GLU A 63 -12.82 -7.59 -16.28
N ASN A 64 -11.95 -8.53 -16.65
CA ASN A 64 -10.84 -8.35 -17.59
C ASN A 64 -9.98 -7.11 -17.26
N ARG A 65 -9.58 -6.98 -15.98
CA ARG A 65 -8.84 -5.83 -15.44
C ARG A 65 -7.51 -6.22 -14.83
N ARG A 66 -6.57 -5.27 -14.93
CA ARG A 66 -5.30 -5.27 -14.18
C ARG A 66 -5.54 -4.76 -12.75
N VAL A 67 -4.62 -5.06 -11.85
CA VAL A 67 -4.67 -4.62 -10.45
C VAL A 67 -3.47 -3.70 -10.18
N GLY A 68 -3.72 -2.38 -10.20
CA GLY A 68 -2.67 -1.37 -10.34
C GLY A 68 -2.38 -0.50 -9.12
N HIS A 69 -2.93 -0.80 -7.93
CA HIS A 69 -2.78 0.08 -6.77
C HIS A 69 -1.32 0.25 -6.29
N TYR A 70 -0.44 -0.69 -6.63
CA TYR A 70 1.01 -0.59 -6.37
C TYR A 70 1.66 0.54 -7.17
N TRP A 71 1.24 0.74 -8.43
CA TRP A 71 1.74 1.82 -9.29
C TRP A 71 1.39 3.20 -8.74
N LEU A 72 0.29 3.32 -7.98
CA LEU A 72 -0.07 4.59 -7.33
C LEU A 72 0.96 5.03 -6.27
N ARG A 73 1.74 4.09 -5.73
CA ARG A 73 2.80 4.35 -4.73
C ARG A 73 4.20 4.35 -5.36
N ALA A 74 4.38 3.61 -6.45
CA ALA A 74 5.63 3.54 -7.22
C ALA A 74 5.33 3.60 -8.73
N PRO A 75 5.08 4.80 -9.29
CA PRO A 75 4.63 4.95 -10.69
C PRO A 75 5.60 4.38 -11.71
N ASP A 76 6.90 4.34 -11.41
CA ASP A 76 7.94 3.81 -12.30
C ASP A 76 7.80 2.31 -12.59
N LEU A 77 7.00 1.59 -11.78
CA LEU A 77 6.66 0.18 -12.01
C LEU A 77 5.46 0.00 -12.95
N ALA A 78 4.79 1.08 -13.37
CA ALA A 78 3.67 0.97 -14.29
C ALA A 78 4.13 0.40 -15.64
N PRO A 79 3.37 -0.53 -16.24
CA PRO A 79 3.77 -1.24 -17.47
C PRO A 79 3.82 -0.34 -18.72
N GLU A 80 3.20 0.85 -18.64
CA GLU A 80 3.05 1.77 -19.76
C GLU A 80 3.48 3.17 -19.34
N LEU A 81 4.28 3.85 -20.18
CA LEU A 81 4.74 5.21 -19.91
C LEU A 81 3.59 6.20 -19.74
N ALA A 82 2.53 6.07 -20.55
CA ALA A 82 1.35 6.92 -20.44
C ALA A 82 0.67 6.78 -19.07
N LEU A 83 0.58 5.55 -18.55
CA LEU A 83 -0.01 5.28 -17.24
C LEU A 83 0.86 5.83 -16.11
N ARG A 84 2.19 5.64 -16.18
CA ARG A 84 3.14 6.26 -15.24
C ARG A 84 2.93 7.77 -15.19
N ASP A 85 2.92 8.40 -16.36
CA ASP A 85 2.83 9.85 -16.49
C ASP A 85 1.47 10.36 -15.98
N GLU A 86 0.38 9.65 -16.27
CA GLU A 86 -0.95 9.98 -15.75
C GLU A 86 -1.01 9.91 -14.22
N ILE A 87 -0.45 8.86 -13.61
CA ILE A 87 -0.36 8.73 -12.15
C ILE A 87 0.47 9.88 -11.56
N ALA A 88 1.67 10.09 -12.08
CA ALA A 88 2.59 11.11 -11.58
C ALA A 88 1.99 12.52 -11.68
N GLN A 89 1.42 12.87 -12.82
CA GLN A 89 0.79 14.17 -13.03
C GLN A 89 -0.46 14.34 -12.14
N THR A 90 -1.24 13.28 -11.93
CA THR A 90 -2.42 13.35 -11.06
C THR A 90 -2.02 13.59 -9.60
N LEU A 91 -0.99 12.89 -9.11
CA LEU A 91 -0.44 13.13 -7.78
C LEU A 91 0.07 14.57 -7.62
N GLU A 92 0.79 15.10 -8.61
CA GLU A 92 1.25 16.49 -8.59
C GLU A 92 0.10 17.50 -8.59
N ARG A 93 -0.95 17.29 -9.40
CA ARG A 93 -2.14 18.14 -9.39
C ARG A 93 -2.85 18.12 -8.03
N ILE A 94 -2.98 16.95 -7.39
CA ILE A 94 -3.59 16.82 -6.07
C ILE A 94 -2.77 17.58 -5.02
N LYS A 95 -1.44 17.42 -5.02
CA LYS A 95 -0.55 18.12 -4.08
C LYS A 95 -0.58 19.64 -4.30
N ALA A 96 -0.54 20.09 -5.55
CA ALA A 96 -0.61 21.51 -5.88
C ALA A 96 -1.94 22.12 -5.41
N PHE A 97 -3.07 21.45 -5.70
CA PHE A 97 -4.38 21.87 -5.23
C PHE A 97 -4.45 21.95 -3.69
N ALA A 98 -3.98 20.91 -2.99
CA ALA A 98 -3.96 20.90 -1.53
C ALA A 98 -3.07 22.03 -0.96
N ALA A 99 -1.90 22.27 -1.56
CA ALA A 99 -1.01 23.36 -1.17
C ALA A 99 -1.66 24.75 -1.41
N ASP A 100 -2.38 24.93 -2.52
CA ASP A 100 -3.10 26.17 -2.83
C ASP A 100 -4.26 26.42 -1.86
N VAL A 101 -4.96 25.37 -1.43
CA VAL A 101 -6.00 25.45 -0.38
C VAL A 101 -5.37 25.85 0.95
N HIS A 102 -4.31 25.18 1.39
CA HIS A 102 -3.64 25.49 2.66
C HIS A 102 -2.99 26.89 2.68
N ALA A 103 -2.46 27.36 1.55
CA ALA A 103 -1.90 28.70 1.42
C ALA A 103 -2.97 29.79 1.28
N GLY A 104 -4.26 29.42 1.19
CA GLY A 104 -5.36 30.36 0.95
C GLY A 104 -5.27 31.04 -0.42
N ARG A 105 -4.67 30.40 -1.42
CA ARG A 105 -4.75 30.84 -2.83
C ARG A 105 -6.10 30.47 -3.44
N ILE A 106 -6.64 29.31 -3.05
CA ILE A 106 -8.01 28.90 -3.36
C ILE A 106 -8.89 29.28 -2.17
N ARG A 107 -10.00 29.98 -2.42
CA ARG A 107 -10.94 30.48 -1.40
C ARG A 107 -12.39 30.36 -1.86
N GLY A 108 -13.30 30.35 -0.90
CA GLY A 108 -14.74 30.38 -1.19
C GLY A 108 -15.21 31.75 -1.71
N PRO A 109 -16.38 31.80 -2.39
CA PRO A 109 -16.88 33.01 -3.03
C PRO A 109 -17.43 34.08 -2.07
N ALA A 110 -17.65 33.75 -0.79
CA ALA A 110 -18.24 34.68 0.17
C ALA A 110 -17.18 35.63 0.76
N ALA A 111 -17.46 36.94 0.67
CA ALA A 111 -16.62 38.07 1.06
C ALA A 111 -16.22 38.15 2.56
N GLY A 112 -16.58 37.16 3.38
CA GLY A 112 -16.23 37.08 4.81
C GLY A 112 -15.30 35.91 5.17
N SER A 113 -14.83 35.14 4.20
CA SER A 113 -13.94 33.98 4.42
C SER A 113 -12.45 34.34 4.33
N SER A 114 -12.03 35.39 5.05
CA SER A 114 -10.62 35.78 5.15
C SER A 114 -9.72 34.66 5.69
N ASP A 115 -10.31 33.68 6.35
CA ASP A 115 -9.60 32.70 7.19
C ASP A 115 -9.36 31.36 6.46
N GLY A 116 -9.70 31.25 5.18
CA GLY A 116 -9.51 30.04 4.38
C GLY A 116 -10.51 28.92 4.70
N PHE A 117 -10.24 27.70 4.24
CA PHE A 117 -11.09 26.53 4.52
C PHE A 117 -10.69 25.91 5.87
N ALA A 118 -11.63 25.82 6.81
CA ALA A 118 -11.42 25.19 8.11
C ALA A 118 -12.00 23.76 8.21
N ASN A 119 -12.88 23.39 7.28
CA ASN A 119 -13.56 22.10 7.29
C ASN A 119 -13.47 21.44 5.92
N LEU A 120 -13.28 20.12 5.91
CA LEU A 120 -13.37 19.28 4.72
C LEU A 120 -14.59 18.36 4.88
N LEU A 121 -15.53 18.42 3.93
CA LEU A 121 -16.63 17.49 3.85
C LEU A 121 -16.34 16.44 2.78
N LEU A 122 -16.01 15.22 3.22
CA LEU A 122 -15.86 14.07 2.32
C LEU A 122 -17.21 13.38 2.14
N LEU A 123 -17.73 13.37 0.92
CA LEU A 123 -18.97 12.68 0.56
C LEU A 123 -18.63 11.41 -0.24
N GLY A 124 -18.67 10.25 0.41
CA GLY A 124 -18.32 8.97 -0.21
C GLY A 124 -18.98 7.78 0.49
N ILE A 125 -18.88 6.61 -0.14
CA ILE A 125 -19.37 5.33 0.40
C ILE A 125 -18.37 4.20 0.09
N GLY A 126 -18.31 3.19 0.95
CA GLY A 126 -17.46 2.00 0.76
C GLY A 126 -15.97 2.36 0.71
N GLY A 127 -15.27 1.85 -0.31
CA GLY A 127 -13.83 2.08 -0.48
C GLY A 127 -13.45 3.56 -0.62
N SER A 128 -14.38 4.42 -1.04
CA SER A 128 -14.15 5.87 -1.17
C SER A 128 -14.25 6.63 0.15
N ALA A 129 -14.52 5.96 1.28
CA ALA A 129 -14.69 6.60 2.59
C ALA A 129 -13.99 5.88 3.77
N LEU A 130 -13.63 4.60 3.63
CA LEU A 130 -13.05 3.80 4.73
C LEU A 130 -11.51 3.84 4.80
N GLY A 131 -10.86 4.33 3.73
CA GLY A 131 -9.41 4.32 3.58
C GLY A 131 -8.67 5.41 4.33
#